data_AF-A0A0A6PA23-F1
#
_entry.id   AF-A0A0A6PA23-F1
#
_cell.length_a   1.000
_cell.length_b   1.000
_cell.length_c   1.000
_cell.angle_alpha   90.00
_cell.angle_beta   90.00
_cell.angle_gamma   90.00
#
_symmetry.space_group_name_H-M   'P 1'
#
loop_
_entity.id
_entity.type
_entity.pdbx_description
1 polymer ?
#
loop_
_entity_poly.entity_id
_entity_poly.type
_entity_poly.pdbx_seq_one_letter_code
_entity_poly.pdbx_strand_id
1 'polypeptide(L)'
;MKKNIVIPKGLLSTSDDQEAARKRRELRERLLRGEAVKVTSQGPIQNEGNCNQPAITVPEGKLANFYWYKNDPQLLRQEEKAMRQFFPQFRLDKLNDKRLYWYGRLETDLRPNGFWHLQAIYDHNHPDNSNYGGSIKVYSIEPDLEDFASDLGGIPHTLRDSSSHIYICTARSEDVRAGNVVTSAASSLAWAVKWISAFELWMAGDLTTSEFSGHRI
;
A
#
# COMPACT_ATOMS: atom_id res chain seq x y z
N MET A 1 -18.80 -1.11 11.78
CA MET A 1 -18.19 -1.25 13.12
C MET A 1 -16.71 -0.86 13.05
N LYS A 2 -16.23 0.07 13.89
CA LYS A 2 -14.82 0.50 13.92
C LYS A 2 -13.97 -0.61 14.58
N LYS A 3 -13.07 -1.25 13.83
CA LYS A 3 -12.03 -2.10 14.42
C LYS A 3 -11.06 -1.20 15.20
N ASN A 4 -11.17 -1.20 16.53
CA ASN A 4 -10.19 -0.57 17.40
C ASN A 4 -8.85 -1.29 17.20
N ILE A 5 -7.81 -0.56 16.78
CA ILE A 5 -6.44 -1.03 16.87
C ILE A 5 -6.12 -1.12 18.36
N VAL A 6 -6.16 -2.33 18.91
CA VAL A 6 -5.75 -2.61 20.28
C VAL A 6 -4.23 -2.58 20.30
N ILE A 7 -3.66 -1.43 20.67
CA ILE A 7 -2.26 -1.38 21.09
C ILE A 7 -2.19 -2.17 22.39
N PRO A 8 -1.40 -3.26 22.47
CA PRO A 8 -1.29 -4.03 23.70
C PRO A 8 -0.88 -3.10 24.85
N LYS A 9 -1.62 -3.14 25.97
CA LYS A 9 -1.15 -2.51 27.21
C LYS A 9 0.25 -3.05 27.47
N GLY A 10 1.23 -2.17 27.56
CA GLY A 10 2.65 -2.51 27.63
C GLY A 10 2.92 -3.52 28.73
N LEU A 11 2.97 -4.81 28.39
CA LEU A 11 3.11 -5.92 29.32
C LEU A 11 4.46 -5.90 30.06
N LEU A 12 5.42 -5.16 29.50
CA LEU A 12 6.78 -4.99 29.99
C LEU A 12 7.02 -3.60 30.60
N SER A 13 5.97 -2.80 30.76
CA SER A 13 6.04 -1.46 31.36
C SER A 13 5.79 -1.57 32.87
N THR A 14 6.84 -1.80 33.66
CA THR A 14 6.76 -1.55 35.10
C THR A 14 6.63 -0.04 35.35
N SER A 15 5.70 0.36 36.23
CA SER A 15 5.28 1.75 36.45
C SER A 15 6.36 2.66 37.04
N ASP A 16 7.41 2.08 37.62
CA ASP A 16 8.31 2.81 38.53
C ASP A 16 9.69 3.09 37.93
N ASP A 17 9.91 2.78 36.66
CA ASP A 17 11.25 2.77 36.08
C ASP A 17 11.41 3.85 34.99
N GLN A 18 11.50 5.11 35.44
CA GLN A 18 11.65 6.29 34.57
C GLN A 18 12.89 6.20 33.69
N GLU A 19 13.96 5.57 34.19
CA GLU A 19 15.20 5.39 33.44
C GLU A 19 15.04 4.36 32.32
N ALA A 20 14.36 3.24 32.59
CA ALA A 20 14.01 2.27 31.56
C ALA A 20 13.03 2.86 30.54
N ALA A 21 12.09 3.70 30.96
CA ALA A 21 11.18 4.41 30.05
C ALA A 21 11.92 5.39 29.12
N ARG A 22 12.93 6.10 29.65
CA ARG A 22 13.81 6.98 28.87
C ARG A 22 14.64 6.17 27.86
N LYS A 23 15.27 5.08 28.29
CA LYS A 23 16.04 4.18 27.41
C LYS A 23 15.17 3.57 26.30
N ARG A 24 13.94 3.15 26.61
CA ARG A 24 12.97 2.67 25.62
C ARG A 24 12.57 3.76 24.62
N ARG A 25 12.38 5.01 25.07
CA ARG A 25 12.04 6.13 24.20
C ARG A 25 13.20 6.51 23.27
N GLU A 26 14.39 6.62 23.81
CA GLU A 26 15.60 6.92 23.05
C GLU A 26 15.89 5.81 22.03
N LEU A 27 15.85 4.55 22.44
CA LEU A 27 16.01 3.42 21.54
C LEU A 27 14.92 3.39 20.46
N ARG A 28 13.67 3.68 20.81
CA ARG A 28 12.57 3.81 19.83
C ARG A 28 12.86 4.89 18.81
N GLU A 29 13.34 6.06 19.24
CA GLU A 29 13.67 7.16 18.32
C GLU A 29 14.85 6.80 17.42
N ARG A 30 15.89 6.16 17.93
CA ARG A 30 17.03 5.67 17.15
C ARG A 30 16.61 4.63 16.11
N LEU A 31 15.76 3.68 16.51
CA LEU A 31 15.16 2.69 15.61
C LEU A 31 14.28 3.33 14.54
N LEU A 32 13.51 4.38 14.89
CA LEU A 32 12.69 5.14 13.94
C LEU A 32 13.53 5.98 12.97
N ARG A 33 14.74 6.39 13.36
CA ARG A 33 15.70 7.13 12.52
C ARG A 33 16.59 6.22 11.67
N GLY A 34 16.42 4.90 11.75
CA GLY A 34 17.23 3.93 10.99
C GLY A 34 18.65 3.76 11.52
N GLU A 35 18.96 4.25 12.71
CA GLU A 35 20.31 4.16 13.28
C GLU A 35 20.69 2.70 13.56
N ALA A 36 21.96 2.36 13.27
CA ALA A 36 22.50 1.04 13.57
C ALA A 36 22.46 0.76 15.09
N VAL A 37 21.99 -0.44 15.43
CA VAL A 37 21.92 -0.90 16.80
C VAL A 37 22.99 -1.97 17.03
N LYS A 38 23.78 -1.77 18.09
CA LYS A 38 24.82 -2.72 18.52
C LYS A 38 24.20 -3.76 19.44
N VAL A 39 24.34 -5.03 19.09
CA VAL A 39 23.92 -6.17 19.93
C VAL A 39 25.16 -6.83 20.53
N THR A 40 25.16 -6.98 21.86
CA THR A 40 26.22 -7.67 22.60
C THR A 40 25.81 -9.12 22.90
N SER A 41 26.79 -10.00 23.17
CA SER A 41 26.55 -11.42 23.49
C SER A 41 25.76 -11.68 24.76
N GLN A 42 25.53 -10.65 25.59
CA GLN A 42 24.77 -10.71 26.84
C GLN A 42 23.35 -10.16 26.70
N GLY A 43 22.94 -9.67 25.52
CA GLY A 43 21.54 -9.33 25.25
C GLY A 43 21.05 -7.88 25.46
N PRO A 44 21.74 -6.93 26.13
CA PRO A 44 21.30 -5.54 26.09
C PRO A 44 21.95 -4.74 24.96
N ILE A 45 21.15 -3.85 24.38
CA ILE A 45 21.54 -2.78 23.45
C ILE A 45 22.21 -1.68 24.27
N GLN A 46 23.52 -1.48 24.12
CA GLN A 46 24.23 -0.44 24.85
C GLN A 46 24.21 0.89 24.06
N ASN A 47 23.78 1.97 24.71
CA ASN A 47 24.15 3.33 24.30
C ASN A 47 25.63 3.51 24.57
N GLU A 48 26.32 4.16 23.63
CA GLU A 48 27.77 4.25 23.55
C GLU A 48 28.44 4.53 24.91
N GLY A 49 29.06 3.49 25.45
CA GLY A 49 29.67 3.50 26.76
C GLY A 49 30.61 2.32 26.90
N ASN A 50 31.77 2.44 26.27
CA ASN A 50 32.97 1.61 26.46
C ASN A 50 32.78 0.09 26.24
N CYS A 51 33.10 -0.43 25.04
CA CYS A 51 33.11 -1.88 24.81
C CYS A 51 34.29 -2.33 23.95
N ASN A 52 35.28 -2.94 24.61
CA ASN A 52 36.32 -3.77 23.99
C ASN A 52 35.80 -5.20 23.71
N GLN A 53 34.52 -5.32 23.32
CA GLN A 53 33.85 -6.61 23.07
C GLN A 53 33.27 -6.65 21.64
N PRO A 54 33.29 -7.82 20.98
CA PRO A 54 32.75 -7.97 19.63
C PRO A 54 31.24 -7.74 19.64
N ALA A 55 30.81 -6.59 19.10
CA ALA A 55 29.41 -6.25 18.91
C ALA A 55 29.02 -6.51 17.45
N ILE A 56 27.90 -7.21 17.24
CA ILE A 56 27.31 -7.31 15.91
C ILE A 56 26.63 -5.96 15.65
N THR A 57 27.12 -5.26 14.63
CA THR A 57 26.45 -4.07 14.12
C THR A 57 25.34 -4.56 13.21
N VAL A 58 24.09 -4.42 13.63
CA VAL A 58 22.96 -4.67 12.74
C VAL A 58 22.94 -3.50 11.73
N PRO A 59 23.18 -3.74 10.43
CA PRO A 59 23.13 -2.69 9.42
C PRO A 59 21.71 -2.11 9.34
N GLU A 60 21.58 -0.94 8.74
CA GLU A 60 20.29 -0.31 8.47
C GLU A 60 19.41 -1.30 7.70
N GLY A 61 18.37 -1.82 8.36
CA GLY A 61 17.69 -3.02 7.91
C GLY A 61 16.19 -2.92 8.07
N LYS A 62 15.48 -2.95 6.94
CA LYS A 62 14.06 -3.34 6.70
C LYS A 62 12.93 -2.69 7.52
N LEU A 63 13.22 -2.03 8.64
CA LEU A 63 12.29 -1.46 9.60
C LEU A 63 12.24 0.08 9.52
N ALA A 64 13.16 0.73 8.82
CA ALA A 64 13.12 2.19 8.58
C ALA A 64 12.22 2.58 7.38
N ASN A 65 11.70 1.60 6.64
CA ASN A 65 11.03 1.78 5.35
C ASN A 65 9.51 1.99 5.46
N PHE A 66 8.99 2.53 6.56
CA PHE A 66 7.53 2.58 6.74
C PHE A 66 6.82 3.62 5.84
N TYR A 67 7.48 4.72 5.46
CA TYR A 67 6.86 5.80 4.68
C TYR A 67 7.75 6.26 3.53
N TRP A 68 7.67 5.55 2.40
CA TRP A 68 8.45 5.82 1.20
C TRP A 68 8.51 7.30 0.81
N TYR A 69 7.40 8.02 0.93
CA TYR A 69 7.27 9.42 0.52
C TYR A 69 8.07 10.41 1.40
N LYS A 70 8.52 9.97 2.58
CA LYS A 70 9.46 10.75 3.40
C LYS A 70 10.91 10.51 2.99
N ASN A 71 11.21 9.29 2.57
CA ASN A 71 12.54 8.86 2.18
C ASN A 71 12.87 9.32 0.76
N ASP A 72 11.87 9.33 -0.12
CA ASP A 72 11.95 9.86 -1.48
C ASP A 72 10.85 10.91 -1.76
N PRO A 73 11.07 12.17 -1.36
CA PRO A 73 10.15 13.27 -1.69
C PRO A 73 10.11 13.60 -3.19
N GLN A 74 11.11 13.18 -3.99
CA GLN A 74 11.10 13.40 -5.43
C GLN A 74 10.08 12.48 -6.09
N LEU A 75 10.04 11.21 -5.70
CA LEU A 75 9.04 10.25 -6.17
C LEU A 75 7.62 10.76 -5.86
N LEU A 76 7.37 11.27 -4.65
CA LEU A 76 6.06 11.84 -4.31
C LEU A 76 5.68 13.00 -5.24
N ARG A 77 6.62 13.90 -5.55
CA ARG A 77 6.36 15.02 -6.47
C ARG A 77 6.05 14.54 -7.89
N GLN A 78 6.69 13.46 -8.34
CA GLN A 78 6.43 12.87 -9.64
C GLN A 78 5.03 12.22 -9.67
N GLU A 79 4.66 11.47 -8.64
CA GLU A 79 3.31 10.91 -8.45
C GLU A 79 2.24 12.01 -8.49
N GLU A 80 2.40 13.07 -7.70
CA GLU A 80 1.46 14.20 -7.70
C GLU A 80 1.38 14.90 -9.06
N LYS A 81 2.51 15.06 -9.76
CA LYS A 81 2.52 15.69 -11.09
C LYS A 81 1.75 14.83 -12.10
N ALA A 82 1.99 13.52 -12.11
CA ALA A 82 1.27 12.59 -12.98
C ALA A 82 -0.23 12.59 -12.67
N MET A 83 -0.61 12.52 -11.40
CA MET A 83 -2.01 12.55 -10.97
C MET A 83 -2.70 13.87 -11.33
N ARG A 84 -2.07 15.02 -11.09
CA ARG A 84 -2.63 16.32 -11.52
C ARG A 84 -2.81 16.43 -13.03
N GLN A 85 -1.96 15.77 -13.82
CA GLN A 85 -2.02 15.80 -15.27
C GLN A 85 -3.12 14.88 -15.84
N PHE A 86 -3.23 13.65 -15.33
CA PHE A 86 -4.09 12.62 -15.93
C PHE A 86 -5.39 12.38 -15.17
N PHE A 87 -5.40 12.63 -13.86
CA PHE A 87 -6.55 12.41 -12.97
C PHE A 87 -6.76 13.60 -12.02
N PRO A 88 -6.96 14.83 -12.55
CA PRO A 88 -7.06 16.06 -11.74
C PRO A 88 -8.22 16.06 -10.75
N GLN A 89 -9.22 15.19 -10.96
CA GLN A 89 -10.37 15.02 -10.07
C GLN A 89 -10.07 14.16 -8.84
N PHE A 90 -8.93 13.46 -8.81
CA PHE A 90 -8.48 12.69 -7.66
C PHE A 90 -7.71 13.57 -6.67
N ARG A 91 -7.92 13.31 -5.38
CA ARG A 91 -7.29 14.03 -4.28
C ARG A 91 -6.42 13.10 -3.47
N LEU A 92 -5.23 13.57 -3.12
CA LEU A 92 -4.30 12.88 -2.24
C LEU A 92 -4.73 13.09 -0.78
N ASP A 93 -4.81 12.00 -0.04
CA ASP A 93 -5.08 12.01 1.39
C ASP A 93 -4.33 10.85 2.08
N LYS A 94 -4.53 10.68 3.38
CA LYS A 94 -3.75 9.77 4.21
C LYS A 94 -4.65 8.95 5.14
N LEU A 95 -4.47 7.63 5.10
CA LEU A 95 -5.15 6.70 6.00
C LEU A 95 -4.65 6.87 7.45
N ASN A 96 -5.40 6.29 8.41
CA ASN A 96 -5.01 6.26 9.82
C ASN A 96 -3.65 5.58 10.06
N ASP A 97 -3.35 4.54 9.27
CA ASP A 97 -2.08 3.81 9.27
C ASP A 97 -0.94 4.54 8.52
N LYS A 98 -1.21 5.78 8.08
CA LYS A 98 -0.30 6.72 7.41
C LYS A 98 0.10 6.35 5.98
N ARG A 99 -0.52 5.33 5.37
CA ARG A 99 -0.43 5.14 3.91
C ARG A 99 -1.08 6.30 3.19
N LEU A 100 -0.46 6.72 2.10
CA LEU A 100 -1.06 7.68 1.18
C LEU A 100 -2.09 6.97 0.32
N TYR A 101 -3.13 7.68 -0.06
CA TYR A 101 -4.10 7.20 -1.05
C TYR A 101 -4.63 8.35 -1.89
N TRP A 102 -5.02 8.02 -3.12
CA TRP A 102 -5.80 8.89 -3.97
C TRP A 102 -7.25 8.47 -3.93
N TYR A 103 -8.16 9.43 -3.81
CA TYR A 103 -9.59 9.19 -3.89
C TYR A 103 -10.23 10.16 -4.87
N GLY A 104 -11.12 9.64 -5.72
CA GLY A 104 -11.75 10.43 -6.76
C GLY A 104 -12.90 9.72 -7.42
N ARG A 105 -13.68 10.51 -8.15
CA ARG A 105 -14.78 10.04 -8.98
C ARG A 105 -14.29 9.89 -10.42
N LEU A 106 -14.63 8.78 -11.06
CA LEU A 106 -14.46 8.54 -12.48
C LEU A 106 -15.85 8.50 -13.11
N GLU A 107 -16.06 9.23 -14.21
CA GLU A 107 -17.29 9.12 -14.99
C GLU A 107 -17.10 8.09 -16.11
N THR A 108 -18.15 7.34 -16.41
CA THR A 108 -18.18 6.38 -17.52
C THR A 108 -19.35 6.73 -18.44
N ASP A 109 -19.11 6.60 -19.74
CA ASP A 109 -20.08 6.91 -20.80
C ASP A 109 -20.82 5.66 -21.30
N LEU A 110 -20.47 4.47 -20.82
CA LEU A 110 -21.10 3.20 -21.20
C LEU A 110 -22.49 3.01 -20.55
N ARG A 111 -22.81 3.77 -19.49
CA ARG A 111 -24.16 3.80 -18.90
C ARG A 111 -24.62 5.24 -18.62
N PRO A 112 -25.93 5.55 -18.70
CA PRO A 112 -26.44 6.88 -18.34
C PRO A 112 -26.08 7.22 -16.88
N ASN A 113 -25.44 8.38 -16.69
CA ASN A 113 -24.92 8.83 -15.38
C ASN A 113 -23.95 7.82 -14.73
N GLY A 114 -23.19 7.09 -15.54
CA GLY A 114 -22.18 6.15 -15.06
C GLY A 114 -21.08 6.82 -14.29
N PHE A 115 -20.82 6.35 -13.07
CA PHE A 115 -19.65 6.78 -12.31
C PHE A 115 -19.14 5.68 -11.38
N TRP A 116 -17.87 5.82 -11.02
CA TRP A 116 -17.17 5.02 -10.03
C TRP A 116 -16.49 5.93 -9.02
N HIS A 117 -16.57 5.60 -7.74
CA HIS A 117 -15.67 6.14 -6.72
C HIS A 117 -14.53 5.16 -6.51
N LEU A 118 -13.30 5.61 -6.78
CA LEU A 118 -12.11 4.77 -6.66
C LEU A 118 -11.20 5.27 -5.55
N GLN A 119 -10.49 4.33 -4.94
CA GLN A 119 -9.43 4.60 -3.97
C GLN A 119 -8.15 3.85 -4.37
N ALA A 120 -7.09 4.56 -4.73
CA ALA A 120 -5.78 3.98 -5.02
C ALA A 120 -4.86 4.15 -3.82
N ILE A 121 -4.50 3.06 -3.14
CA ILE A 121 -3.74 3.07 -1.88
C ILE A 121 -2.32 2.57 -2.15
N TYR A 122 -1.32 3.35 -1.72
CA TYR A 122 0.09 2.92 -1.74
C TYR A 122 0.39 2.01 -0.56
N ASP A 123 1.11 0.91 -0.80
CA ASP A 123 1.71 0.11 0.27
C ASP A 123 2.85 0.88 0.95
N HIS A 124 3.15 0.51 2.21
CA HIS A 124 4.22 1.16 2.99
C HIS A 124 5.59 1.05 2.31
N ASN A 125 5.85 -0.04 1.59
CA ASN A 125 7.11 -0.34 0.90
C ASN A 125 7.15 0.11 -0.57
N HIS A 126 6.19 0.91 -1.07
CA HIS A 126 6.25 1.47 -2.42
C HIS A 126 7.62 2.16 -2.67
N PRO A 127 8.26 2.03 -3.85
CA PRO A 127 7.76 1.41 -5.08
C PRO A 127 8.08 -0.09 -5.25
N ASP A 128 8.23 -0.85 -4.17
CA ASP A 128 8.52 -2.28 -4.25
C ASP A 128 7.41 -3.07 -4.97
N ASN A 129 7.72 -3.56 -6.17
CA ASN A 129 6.81 -4.30 -7.03
C ASN A 129 7.09 -5.81 -7.06
N SER A 130 7.75 -6.36 -6.03
CA SER A 130 8.09 -7.80 -5.98
C SER A 130 6.89 -8.74 -5.81
N ASN A 131 5.73 -8.21 -5.40
CA ASN A 131 4.49 -8.98 -5.23
C ASN A 131 3.53 -8.84 -6.41
N TYR A 132 2.76 -9.89 -6.67
CA TYR A 132 1.69 -9.88 -7.67
C TYR A 132 0.64 -8.82 -7.29
N GLY A 133 0.40 -7.86 -8.18
CA GLY A 133 -0.48 -6.70 -7.92
C GLY A 133 0.25 -5.37 -7.66
N GLY A 134 1.57 -5.38 -7.50
CA GLY A 134 2.37 -4.18 -7.28
C GLY A 134 2.17 -3.51 -5.92
N SER A 135 2.85 -2.39 -5.71
CA SER A 135 2.80 -1.60 -4.46
C SER A 135 1.64 -0.60 -4.38
N ILE A 136 0.71 -0.61 -5.34
CA ILE A 136 -0.46 0.26 -5.38
C ILE A 136 -1.69 -0.60 -5.63
N LYS A 137 -2.68 -0.51 -4.74
CA LYS A 137 -3.94 -1.26 -4.84
C LYS A 137 -5.08 -0.31 -5.15
N VAL A 138 -5.86 -0.61 -6.19
CA VAL A 138 -7.01 0.21 -6.59
C VAL A 138 -8.31 -0.48 -6.17
N TYR A 139 -9.03 0.14 -5.24
CA TYR A 139 -10.30 -0.32 -4.71
C TYR A 139 -11.45 0.45 -5.37
N SER A 140 -12.55 -0.27 -5.63
CA SER A 140 -13.83 0.36 -5.92
C SER A 140 -14.59 0.60 -4.62
N ILE A 141 -14.90 1.85 -4.33
CA ILE A 141 -15.74 2.24 -3.20
C ILE A 141 -17.21 2.24 -3.61
N GLU A 142 -17.47 2.64 -4.85
CA GLU A 142 -18.79 2.60 -5.45
C GLU A 142 -18.62 2.35 -6.95
N PRO A 143 -19.25 1.32 -7.53
CA PRO A 143 -19.99 0.23 -6.87
C PRO A 143 -19.11 -0.63 -5.94
N ASP A 144 -19.71 -1.28 -4.93
CA ASP A 144 -19.00 -2.23 -4.06
C ASP A 144 -18.85 -3.58 -4.76
N LEU A 145 -17.61 -3.95 -5.13
CA LEU A 145 -17.33 -5.17 -5.88
C LEU A 145 -17.57 -6.46 -5.06
N GLU A 146 -17.61 -6.40 -3.74
CA GLU A 146 -17.88 -7.58 -2.90
C GLU A 146 -19.33 -8.06 -3.06
N ASP A 147 -20.27 -7.13 -3.24
CA ASP A 147 -21.67 -7.44 -3.52
C ASP A 147 -21.80 -8.21 -4.83
N PHE A 148 -21.14 -7.74 -5.90
CA PHE A 148 -21.14 -8.43 -7.20
C PHE A 148 -20.40 -9.77 -7.18
N ALA A 149 -19.27 -9.85 -6.48
CA ALA A 149 -18.46 -11.07 -6.46
C ALA A 149 -19.20 -12.25 -5.84
N SER A 150 -20.07 -11.98 -4.86
CA SER A 150 -20.90 -12.99 -4.21
C SER A 150 -21.94 -13.58 -5.17
N ASP A 151 -22.57 -12.73 -5.97
CA ASP A 151 -23.61 -13.13 -6.92
C ASP A 151 -23.04 -13.78 -8.19
N LEU A 152 -21.86 -13.32 -8.63
CA LEU A 152 -21.24 -13.75 -9.89
C LEU A 152 -20.29 -14.95 -9.73
N GLY A 153 -20.01 -15.39 -8.51
CA GLY A 153 -19.05 -16.46 -8.22
C GLY A 153 -17.58 -16.04 -8.42
N GLY A 154 -17.31 -14.74 -8.41
CA GLY A 154 -16.00 -14.13 -8.62
C GLY A 154 -15.96 -13.19 -9.82
N ILE A 155 -15.06 -12.20 -9.78
CA ILE A 155 -14.90 -11.21 -10.84
C ILE A 155 -13.48 -11.34 -11.42
N PRO A 156 -13.34 -11.53 -12.76
CA PRO A 156 -12.03 -11.63 -13.39
C PRO A 156 -11.11 -10.44 -13.08
N HIS A 157 -9.81 -10.71 -13.02
CA HIS A 157 -8.76 -9.71 -12.78
C HIS A 157 -8.94 -8.88 -11.49
N THR A 158 -9.52 -9.50 -10.46
CA THR A 158 -9.52 -8.97 -9.10
C THR A 158 -8.59 -9.79 -8.21
N LEU A 159 -8.06 -9.15 -7.17
CA LEU A 159 -7.26 -9.77 -6.12
C LEU A 159 -7.85 -9.42 -4.76
N ARG A 160 -7.50 -10.17 -3.72
CA ARG A 160 -7.90 -9.88 -2.34
C ARG A 160 -6.70 -9.50 -1.50
N ASP A 161 -6.86 -8.45 -0.68
CA ASP A 161 -5.81 -8.03 0.25
C ASP A 161 -5.75 -8.92 1.51
N SER A 162 -4.85 -8.61 2.43
CA SER A 162 -4.67 -9.38 3.68
C SER A 162 -5.87 -9.32 4.63
N SER A 163 -6.77 -8.35 4.43
CA SER A 163 -8.05 -8.25 5.13
C SER A 163 -9.21 -8.80 4.29
N SER A 164 -8.89 -9.50 3.21
CA SER A 164 -9.82 -10.10 2.25
C SER A 164 -10.65 -9.12 1.43
N HIS A 165 -10.31 -7.83 1.35
CA HIS A 165 -11.04 -6.90 0.48
C HIS A 165 -10.58 -7.04 -0.97
N ILE A 166 -11.55 -7.04 -1.89
CA ILE A 166 -11.34 -7.05 -3.33
C ILE A 166 -10.71 -5.72 -3.78
N TYR A 167 -9.68 -5.83 -4.61
CA TYR A 167 -9.12 -4.72 -5.38
C TYR A 167 -8.87 -5.14 -6.83
N ILE A 168 -8.87 -4.15 -7.73
CA ILE A 168 -8.62 -4.35 -9.16
C ILE A 168 -7.14 -4.69 -9.36
N CYS A 169 -6.85 -5.75 -10.10
CA CYS A 169 -5.48 -6.09 -10.47
C CYS A 169 -4.99 -5.12 -11.57
N THR A 170 -4.10 -4.20 -11.21
CA THR A 170 -3.57 -3.18 -12.14
C THR A 170 -2.19 -3.51 -12.70
N ALA A 171 -1.71 -4.74 -12.56
CA ALA A 171 -0.36 -5.13 -12.93
C ALA A 171 -0.36 -6.30 -13.92
N ARG A 172 0.44 -6.21 -14.99
CA ARG A 172 0.79 -7.36 -15.83
C ARG A 172 1.88 -8.18 -15.14
N SER A 173 1.82 -9.50 -15.24
CA SER A 173 2.90 -10.40 -14.78
C SER A 173 4.27 -10.10 -15.40
N GLU A 174 4.30 -9.49 -16.59
CA GLU A 174 5.51 -9.09 -17.31
C GLU A 174 6.14 -7.82 -16.72
N ASP A 175 5.32 -6.83 -16.32
CA ASP A 175 5.77 -5.59 -15.69
C ASP A 175 6.30 -5.83 -14.27
N VAL A 176 5.71 -6.81 -13.56
CA VAL A 176 6.14 -7.26 -12.22
C VAL A 176 7.48 -8.00 -12.27
N ARG A 177 7.76 -8.75 -13.35
CA ARG A 177 9.01 -9.53 -13.49
C ARG A 177 10.20 -8.73 -14.00
N ALA A 178 9.98 -7.65 -14.74
CA ALA A 178 11.07 -6.91 -15.38
C ALA A 178 11.85 -5.98 -14.45
N GLY A 179 11.36 -5.69 -13.22
CA GLY A 179 12.06 -4.88 -12.22
C GLY A 179 12.36 -3.43 -12.62
N ASN A 180 11.95 -2.99 -13.81
CA ASN A 180 12.43 -1.77 -14.45
C ASN A 180 11.38 -0.65 -14.50
N VAL A 181 10.14 -0.88 -14.07
CA VAL A 181 9.07 0.12 -14.10
C VAL A 181 8.46 0.27 -12.71
N VAL A 182 8.74 1.40 -12.06
CA VAL A 182 7.97 1.86 -10.90
C VAL A 182 6.56 2.15 -11.38
N THR A 183 5.58 1.43 -10.87
CA THR A 183 4.17 1.61 -11.24
C THR A 183 3.63 2.82 -10.48
N SER A 184 3.27 3.88 -11.19
CA SER A 184 2.67 5.08 -10.58
C SER A 184 1.19 4.91 -10.31
N ALA A 185 0.62 5.70 -9.40
CA ALA A 185 -0.83 5.68 -9.15
C ALA A 185 -1.63 6.06 -10.40
N ALA A 186 -1.11 6.99 -11.22
CA ALA A 186 -1.73 7.35 -12.49
C ALA A 186 -1.75 6.15 -13.45
N SER A 187 -0.66 5.39 -13.53
CA SER A 187 -0.61 4.16 -14.33
C SER A 187 -1.58 3.09 -13.81
N SER A 188 -1.64 2.89 -12.48
CA SER A 188 -2.59 1.95 -11.87
C SER A 188 -4.03 2.34 -12.13
N LEU A 189 -4.38 3.63 -11.99
CA LEU A 189 -5.73 4.12 -12.29
C LEU A 189 -6.07 4.00 -13.77
N ALA A 190 -5.14 4.22 -14.69
CA ALA A 190 -5.38 4.00 -16.11
C ALA A 190 -5.73 2.53 -16.41
N TRP A 191 -5.05 1.58 -15.77
CA TRP A 191 -5.40 0.17 -15.83
C TRP A 191 -6.77 -0.12 -15.23
N ALA A 192 -7.09 0.49 -14.09
CA ALA A 192 -8.41 0.36 -13.47
C ALA A 192 -9.53 0.90 -14.37
N VAL A 193 -9.31 2.02 -15.07
CA VAL A 193 -10.27 2.54 -16.06
C VAL A 193 -10.53 1.53 -17.17
N LYS A 194 -9.47 0.93 -17.73
CA LYS A 194 -9.59 -0.12 -18.75
C LYS A 194 -10.37 -1.33 -18.23
N TRP A 195 -10.07 -1.77 -17.01
CA TRP A 195 -10.79 -2.85 -16.35
C TRP A 195 -12.27 -2.51 -16.12
N ILE A 196 -12.58 -1.29 -15.67
CA ILE A 196 -13.96 -0.82 -15.46
C ILE A 196 -14.75 -0.86 -16.76
N SER A 197 -14.18 -0.40 -17.87
CA SER A 197 -14.84 -0.49 -19.18
C SER A 197 -15.14 -1.93 -19.58
N ALA A 198 -14.19 -2.85 -19.37
CA ALA A 198 -14.40 -4.27 -19.65
C ALA A 198 -15.45 -4.92 -18.73
N PHE A 199 -15.42 -4.57 -17.44
CA PHE A 199 -16.41 -5.02 -16.47
C PHE A 199 -17.82 -4.54 -16.84
N GLU A 200 -17.97 -3.28 -17.25
CA GLU A 200 -19.27 -2.74 -17.68
C GLU A 200 -19.80 -3.43 -18.94
N LEU A 201 -18.95 -3.69 -19.94
CA LEU A 201 -19.32 -4.47 -21.13
C LEU A 201 -19.71 -5.91 -20.77
N TRP A 202 -18.98 -6.54 -19.85
CA TRP A 202 -19.29 -7.89 -19.37
C TRP A 202 -20.64 -7.94 -18.65
N MET A 203 -20.90 -6.97 -17.76
CA MET A 203 -22.18 -6.85 -17.05
C MET A 203 -23.36 -6.53 -17.98
N ALA A 204 -23.11 -5.83 -19.09
CA ALA A 204 -24.11 -5.56 -20.13
C ALA A 204 -24.37 -6.79 -21.04
N GLY A 205 -23.51 -7.80 -21.02
CA GLY A 205 -23.56 -8.96 -21.90
C GLY A 205 -22.88 -8.76 -23.27
N ASP A 206 -22.22 -7.62 -23.47
CA ASP A 206 -21.48 -7.27 -24.69
C ASP A 206 -20.06 -7.87 -24.73
N LEU A 207 -19.64 -8.50 -23.63
CA LEU A 207 -18.36 -9.19 -23.50
C LEU A 207 -18.57 -10.49 -22.73
N THR A 208 -17.99 -11.60 -23.19
CA THR A 208 -18.16 -12.91 -22.53
C THR A 208 -17.19 -13.06 -21.34
N THR A 209 -17.52 -13.92 -20.38
CA THR A 209 -16.60 -14.21 -19.25
C THR A 209 -15.23 -14.72 -19.71
N SER A 210 -15.18 -15.50 -20.79
CA SER A 210 -13.92 -15.99 -21.35
C SER A 210 -13.08 -14.89 -21.96
N GLU A 211 -13.71 -13.92 -22.62
CA GLU A 211 -13.02 -12.73 -23.11
C GLU A 211 -12.54 -11.90 -21.92
N PHE A 212 -13.41 -11.66 -20.93
CA PHE A 212 -13.07 -10.82 -19.77
C PHE A 212 -11.88 -11.37 -19.00
N SER A 213 -11.83 -12.69 -18.82
CA SER A 213 -10.77 -13.39 -18.08
C SER A 213 -9.45 -13.49 -18.86
N GLY A 214 -9.44 -13.13 -20.14
CA GLY A 214 -8.25 -13.21 -20.98
C GLY A 214 -7.26 -12.07 -20.71
N HIS A 215 -5.96 -12.37 -20.71
CA HIS A 215 -4.89 -11.37 -20.49
C HIS A 215 -4.72 -10.31 -21.60
N ARG A 216 -5.63 -10.26 -22.58
CA ARG A 216 -5.61 -9.28 -23.67
C ARG A 216 -6.34 -7.98 -23.33
N ILE A 217 -7.13 -7.99 -22.25
CA ILE A 217 -7.90 -6.86 -21.74
C ILE A 217 -7.05 -6.03 -20.76
#